data_AF-A0A8S0WLE4-F1
#
_entry.id   AF-A0A8S0WLE4-F1
#
_cell.length_a   1.000
_cell.length_b   1.000
_cell.length_c   1.000
_cell.angle_alpha   90.00
_cell.angle_beta   90.00
_cell.angle_gamma   90.00
#
_symmetry.space_group_name_H-M   'P 1'
#
loop_
_entity.id
_entity.type
_entity.pdbx_description
1 polymer ?
#
loop_
_entity_poly.entity_id
_entity_poly.type
_entity_poly.pdbx_seq_one_letter_code
_entity_poly.pdbx_strand_id
1 'polypeptide(L)' 'MATSIRLAPEVERRFDYLAVQTGRTKAFYLREIIVGIFSLISICDKGHYHR' A
#
# COMPACT_ATOMS: atom_id res chain seq x y z
N MET A 1 0.01 -11.41 -9.96
CA MET A 1 -1.25 -11.89 -9.39
C MET A 1 -2.10 -10.68 -9.06
N ALA A 2 -3.33 -10.58 -9.58
CA ALA A 2 -4.18 -9.41 -9.32
C ALA A 2 -4.80 -9.54 -7.93
N THR A 3 -4.31 -8.78 -6.95
CA THR A 3 -4.94 -8.67 -5.64
C THR A 3 -6.03 -7.59 -5.72
N SER A 4 -7.30 -7.98 -5.71
CA SER A 4 -8.41 -7.03 -5.66
C SER A 4 -8.55 -6.48 -4.24
N ILE A 5 -8.23 -5.21 -4.04
CA ILE A 5 -8.36 -4.52 -2.75
C ILE A 5 -9.56 -3.57 -2.86
N ARG A 6 -10.55 -3.72 -1.97
CA ARG A 6 -11.69 -2.78 -1.92
C ARG A 6 -11.26 -1.53 -1.17
N LEU A 7 -11.11 -0.45 -1.91
CA LEU A 7 -10.85 0.89 -1.37
C LEU A 7 -12.15 1.69 -1.38
N ALA A 8 -12.23 2.72 -0.53
CA ALA A 8 -13.32 3.68 -0.64
C ALA A 8 -13.27 4.36 -2.03
N PRO A 9 -14.43 4.64 -2.65
CA PRO A 9 -14.48 5.17 -4.02
C PRO A 9 -13.74 6.50 -4.19
N GLU A 10 -13.68 7.32 -3.14
CA GLU A 10 -12.91 8.56 -3.13
C GLU A 10 -11.39 8.31 -3.18
N VAL A 11 -10.92 7.27 -2.48
CA VAL A 11 -9.51 6.86 -2.47
C VAL A 11 -9.13 6.27 -3.82
N GLU A 12 -10.00 5.48 -4.44
CA GLU A 12 -9.78 4.97 -5.80
C GLU A 12 -9.62 6.08 -6.83
N ARG A 13 -10.48 7.12 -6.78
CA ARG A 13 -10.38 8.28 -7.69
C ARG A 13 -9.06 9.02 -7.53
N ARG A 14 -8.59 9.19 -6.29
CA ARG A 14 -7.30 9.84 -6.01
C ARG A 14 -6.12 9.01 -6.54
N PHE A 15 -6.17 7.69 -6.37
CA PHE A 15 -5.14 6.80 -6.94
C PHE A 15 -5.17 6.77 -8.47
N ASP A 16 -6.35 6.82 -9.08
CA ASP A 16 -6.51 6.91 -10.53
C ASP A 16 -5.89 8.20 -11.08
N TYR A 17 -6.21 9.33 -10.46
CA TYR A 17 -5.64 10.63 -10.81
C TYR A 17 -4.10 10.67 -10.65
N LEU A 18 -3.57 10.08 -9.58
CA LEU A 18 -2.13 9.99 -9.37
C LEU A 18 -1.46 9.06 -10.39
N ALA A 19 -2.07 7.91 -10.69
CA ALA A 19 -1.59 6.96 -11.69
C ALA A 19 -1.49 7.59 -13.09
N VAL A 20 -2.53 8.33 -13.48
CA VAL A 20 -2.56 9.06 -14.77
C VAL A 20 -1.48 10.14 -14.82
N GLN A 21 -1.27 10.89 -13.74
CA GLN A 21 -0.28 11.97 -13.73
C GLN A 21 1.17 11.49 -13.74
N THR A 22 1.47 10.37 -13.07
CA THR A 22 2.85 9.86 -12.96
C THR A 22 3.19 8.79 -13.99
N GLY A 23 2.20 8.38 -14.80
CA GLY A 23 2.33 7.26 -15.73
C GLY A 23 2.57 5.91 -15.04
N ARG A 24 2.21 5.79 -13.76
CA ARG A 24 2.34 4.55 -12.98
C ARG A 24 0.98 3.88 -12.83
N THR A 25 0.97 2.58 -12.50
CA THR A 25 -0.28 1.85 -12.28
C THR A 25 -0.76 1.98 -10.83
N LYS A 26 -2.07 1.88 -10.59
CA LYS A 26 -2.63 1.84 -9.22
C LYS A 26 -1.98 0.75 -8.36
N ALA A 27 -1.66 -0.39 -8.97
CA ALA A 27 -0.99 -1.51 -8.33
C ALA A 27 0.42 -1.17 -7.82
N PHE A 28 1.14 -0.27 -8.48
CA PHE A 28 2.46 0.19 -8.04
C PHE A 28 2.36 0.90 -6.69
N TYR A 29 1.45 1.86 -6.57
CA TYR A 29 1.25 2.61 -5.32
C TYR A 29 0.71 1.74 -4.19
N LEU A 30 -0.23 0.85 -4.49
CA LEU A 30 -0.72 -0.12 -3.52
C LEU A 30 0.42 -0.99 -2.97
N ARG A 31 1.32 -1.46 -3.83
CA ARG A 31 2.48 -2.25 -3.41
C ARG A 31 3.40 -1.45 -2.50
N GLU A 32 3.76 -0.22 -2.88
CA GLU A 32 4.63 0.64 -2.08
C GLU A 32 4.03 0.92 -0.69
N ILE A 33 2.73 1.18 -0.62
CA ILE A 33 2.03 1.41 0.65
C ILE A 33 2.03 0.16 1.52
N ILE A 34 1.73 -1.02 0.96
CA ILE A 34 1.74 -2.29 1.71
C ILE A 34 3.15 -2.59 2.23
N VAL A 35 4.18 -2.41 1.40
CA VAL A 35 5.58 -2.64 1.79
C VAL A 35 6.01 -1.65 2.88
N GLY A 36 5.67 -0.37 2.74
CA GLY A 36 5.97 0.67 3.73
C GLY A 36 5.29 0.41 5.07
N ILE A 37 4.00 0.05 5.05
CA ILE A 37 3.24 -0.29 6.26
C ILE A 37 3.80 -1.55 6.92
N PHE A 38 4.16 -2.59 6.15
CA PHE A 38 4.71 -3.82 6.72
C PHE A 38 6.04 -3.57 7.44
N SER A 39 6.86 -2.66 6.93
CA SER A 39 8.08 -2.20 7.61
C SER A 39 7.76 -1.55 8.96
N LEU A 40 6.72 -0.69 9.01
CA LEU A 40 6.28 -0.04 10.24
C LEU A 40 5.70 -1.03 11.27
N ILE A 41 4.94 -2.03 10.82
CA ILE A 41 4.38 -3.08 11.69
C ILE A 41 5.51 -3.98 12.23
N SER A 42 6.51 -4.30 11.40
CA SER A 42 7.67 -5.11 11.81
C SER A 42 8.50 -4.45 12.92
N ILE A 43 8.58 -3.12 12.95
CA ILE A 43 9.23 -2.38 14.05
C ILE A 43 8.50 -2.59 15.38
N CYS A 44 7.17 -2.80 15.36
CA CYS A 44 6.38 -3.05 16.55
C CYS A 44 6.51 -4.50 17.06
N ASP A 45 6.72 -5.47 16.16
CA ASP A 45 6.85 -6.90 16.49
C ASP A 45 8.23 -7.26 17.07
N LYS A 46 9.29 -6.55 16.67
CA LYS A 46 10.67 -6.76 17.14
C LYS A 46 10.90 -6.51 18.65
N GLY A 47 9.91 -5.95 19.35
CA GLY A 47 9.94 -5.77 20.82
C GLY A 47 9.57 -7.02 21.62
N HIS A 48 9.08 -8.10 20.99
CA HIS A 48 8.53 -9.27 21.70
C HIS A 48 9.16 -10.62 21.33
N TYR A 49 10.25 -10.65 20.56
CA TYR A 49 11.02 -11.87 20.27
C TYR A 49 12.30 -11.97 21.12
N HIS A 50 12.14 -11.81 22.43
CA HIS A 50 13.13 -12.26 23.42
C HIS A 50 12.42 -13.16 24.44
N ARG A 51 12.06 -14.36 24.01
CA ARG A 51 12.08 -15.53 24.89
C ARG A 51 12.43 -16.77 24.11
#